data_AF-A0A259BPB5-F1
#
_entry.id   AF-A0A259BPB5-F1
#
_cell.length_a   1.000
_cell.length_b   1.000
_cell.length_c   1.000
_cell.angle_alpha   90.00
_cell.angle_beta   90.00
_cell.angle_gamma   90.00
#
_symmetry.space_group_name_H-M   'P 1'
#
loop_
_entity.id
_entity.type
_entity.pdbx_description
1 polymer ?
#
loop_
_entity_poly.entity_id
_entity_poly.type
_entity_poly.pdbx_seq_one_letter_code
_entity_poly.pdbx_strand_id
1 'polypeptide(L)'
;MGAEIDVQSWQAFAAMIGSSVLLGAVFIAIGYLVSALAAERSTAGGIAIGVWLFFVLIYDMALLGGLVAAQGHALPAGLLDALLLANPTDAYRLLNLSSGAAGSLSGMGGIAQHTTLGVPALVGALLVWMVAPLVVGTLVFSRREL
;
A
#
# COMPACT_ATOMS: atom_id res chain seq x y z
N MET A 1 -9.55 -24.66 -26.68
CA MET A 1 -8.24 -24.10 -26.31
C MET A 1 -8.26 -23.86 -24.81
N GLY A 2 -7.83 -24.85 -24.02
CA GLY A 2 -7.63 -24.64 -22.58
C GLY A 2 -6.29 -23.94 -22.42
N ALA A 3 -6.28 -22.75 -21.82
CA ALA A 3 -5.04 -22.08 -21.48
C ALA A 3 -4.25 -23.03 -20.57
N GLU A 4 -3.05 -23.44 -21.01
CA GLU A 4 -2.12 -24.12 -20.11
C GLU A 4 -1.88 -23.17 -18.94
N ILE A 5 -2.36 -23.54 -17.75
CA ILE A 5 -2.09 -22.77 -16.55
C ILE A 5 -0.62 -22.99 -16.24
N ASP A 6 0.20 -22.12 -16.81
CA ASP A 6 1.65 -22.12 -16.62
C ASP A 6 1.98 -21.87 -15.14
N VAL A 7 3.09 -22.45 -14.67
CA VAL A 7 3.49 -22.38 -13.24
C VAL A 7 3.63 -20.92 -12.78
N GLN A 8 3.99 -20.04 -13.71
CA GLN A 8 4.11 -18.60 -13.49
C GLN A 8 2.76 -17.94 -13.15
N SER A 9 1.65 -18.42 -13.72
CA SER A 9 0.31 -17.91 -13.43
C SER A 9 -0.13 -18.28 -12.00
N TRP A 10 0.18 -19.51 -11.56
CA TRP A 10 -0.04 -19.93 -10.18
C TRP A 10 0.79 -19.14 -9.17
N GLN A 11 2.04 -18.86 -9.49
CA GLN A 11 2.91 -18.03 -8.65
C GLN A 11 2.39 -16.60 -8.53
N ALA A 12 1.99 -15.97 -9.64
CA ALA A 12 1.41 -14.63 -9.64
C ALA A 12 0.11 -14.57 -8.82
N PHE A 13 -0.75 -15.59 -8.95
CA PHE A 13 -1.97 -15.69 -8.17
C PHE A 13 -1.71 -15.87 -6.67
N ALA A 14 -0.79 -16.75 -6.29
CA ALA A 14 -0.39 -16.94 -4.90
C ALA A 14 0.23 -15.65 -4.30
N ALA A 15 1.07 -14.95 -5.07
CA ALA A 15 1.62 -13.65 -4.68
C ALA A 15 0.52 -12.60 -4.51
N MET A 16 -0.50 -12.60 -5.35
CA MET A 16 -1.65 -11.70 -5.25
C MET A 16 -2.48 -11.98 -4.00
N ILE A 17 -2.73 -13.24 -3.67
CA ILE A 17 -3.37 -13.62 -2.41
C ILE A 17 -2.52 -13.16 -1.23
N GLY A 18 -1.23 -13.51 -1.20
CA GLY A 18 -0.33 -13.18 -0.11
C GLY A 18 -0.23 -11.68 0.14
N SER A 19 -0.11 -10.89 -0.92
CA SER A 19 -0.06 -9.44 -0.83
C SER A 19 -1.41 -8.81 -0.47
N SER A 20 -2.54 -9.41 -0.86
CA SER A 20 -3.87 -8.95 -0.46
C SER A 20 -4.10 -9.15 1.04
N VAL A 21 -3.70 -10.31 1.57
CA VAL A 21 -3.74 -10.61 3.01
C VAL A 21 -2.82 -9.65 3.77
N LEU A 22 -1.61 -9.42 3.25
CA LEU A 22 -0.65 -8.48 3.83
C LEU A 22 -1.20 -7.05 3.89
N LEU A 23 -1.81 -6.56 2.81
CA LEU A 23 -2.46 -5.25 2.78
C LEU A 23 -3.63 -5.17 3.78
N GLY A 24 -4.46 -6.21 3.85
CA GLY A 24 -5.53 -6.29 4.84
C GLY A 24 -5.00 -6.22 6.28
N ALA A 25 -3.90 -6.91 6.55
CA ALA A 25 -3.25 -6.87 7.85
C ALA A 25 -2.64 -5.49 8.19
N VAL A 26 -2.12 -4.75 7.20
CA VAL A 26 -1.71 -3.34 7.38
C VAL A 26 -2.88 -2.49 7.88
N PHE A 27 -4.04 -2.55 7.22
CA PHE A 27 -5.21 -1.78 7.64
C PHE A 27 -5.76 -2.20 9.00
N ILE A 28 -5.73 -3.49 9.32
CA ILE A 28 -6.10 -3.99 10.64
C ILE A 28 -5.15 -3.45 11.71
N ALA A 29 -3.84 -3.46 11.46
CA ALA A 29 -2.84 -2.94 12.38
C ALA A 29 -3.01 -1.44 12.65
N ILE A 30 -3.28 -0.66 11.60
CA ILE A 30 -3.59 0.77 11.72
C ILE A 30 -4.90 0.98 12.50
N GLY A 31 -5.95 0.22 12.18
CA GLY A 31 -7.23 0.28 12.90
C GLY A 31 -7.08 -0.08 14.39
N TYR A 32 -6.21 -1.04 14.70
CA TYR A 32 -5.86 -1.39 16.07
C TYR A 32 -5.16 -0.24 16.80
N LEU A 33 -4.16 0.39 16.18
CA LEU A 33 -3.50 1.58 16.74
C LEU A 33 -4.50 2.72 16.99
N VAL A 34 -5.37 2.98 16.02
CA VAL A 34 -6.43 4.00 16.16
C VAL A 34 -7.36 3.65 17.33
N SER A 35 -7.75 2.38 17.46
CA SER A 35 -8.59 1.91 18.57
C SER A 35 -7.90 2.03 19.93
N ALA A 36 -6.58 1.85 19.98
CA ALA A 36 -5.78 2.03 21.20
C ALA A 36 -5.72 3.51 21.65
N LEU A 37 -5.71 4.43 20.69
CA LEU A 37 -5.59 5.86 20.92
C LEU A 37 -6.95 6.54 21.18
N ALA A 38 -8.02 6.04 20.58
CA ALA A 38 -9.35 6.63 20.70
C ALA A 38 -9.96 6.39 22.09
N ALA A 39 -10.60 7.42 22.64
CA ALA A 39 -11.36 7.32 23.89
C ALA A 39 -12.72 6.63 23.70
N GLU A 40 -13.33 6.80 22.53
CA GLU A 40 -14.67 6.28 22.20
C GLU A 40 -14.63 5.35 20.98
N ARG A 41 -15.41 4.26 21.05
CA ARG A 41 -15.47 3.23 20.00
C ARG A 41 -16.06 3.76 18.68
N SER A 42 -17.00 4.71 18.75
CA SER A 42 -17.59 5.40 17.60
C SER A 42 -16.53 6.22 16.84
N THR A 43 -15.71 6.98 17.56
CA THR A 43 -14.63 7.80 17.00
C THR A 43 -13.55 6.93 16.36
N ALA A 44 -13.19 5.80 16.97
CA ALA A 44 -12.20 4.87 16.41
C ALA A 44 -12.62 4.35 15.02
N GLY A 45 -13.88 3.95 14.87
CA GLY A 45 -14.42 3.47 13.59
C GLY A 45 -14.40 4.56 12.51
N GLY A 46 -14.81 5.78 12.87
CA GLY A 46 -14.78 6.92 11.95
C GLY A 46 -13.35 7.27 11.48
N ILE A 47 -12.39 7.29 12.41
CA ILE A 47 -10.98 7.55 12.08
C ILE A 47 -10.43 6.43 11.19
N ALA A 48 -10.72 5.16 11.48
CA ALA A 48 -10.24 4.04 10.67
C ALA A 48 -10.72 4.13 9.21
N ILE A 49 -12.00 4.47 9.01
CA ILE A 49 -12.56 4.72 7.67
C ILE A 49 -11.90 5.93 7.01
N GLY A 50 -11.69 7.02 7.76
CA GLY A 50 -11.02 8.22 7.25
C GLY A 50 -9.58 7.94 6.80
N VAL A 51 -8.84 7.14 7.58
CA VAL A 51 -7.48 6.73 7.22
C VAL A 51 -7.48 5.84 5.98
N TRP A 52 -8.41 4.91 5.88
CA TRP A 52 -8.58 4.10 4.67
C TRP A 52 -8.87 4.97 3.44
N LEU A 53 -9.83 5.89 3.54
CA LEU A 53 -10.17 6.83 2.45
C LEU A 53 -8.98 7.72 2.07
N PHE A 54 -8.20 8.14 3.07
CA PHE A 54 -7.01 8.93 2.82
C PHE A 54 -6.01 8.17 1.95
N PHE A 55 -5.63 6.95 2.33
CA PHE A 55 -4.64 6.16 1.59
C PHE A 55 -5.14 5.66 0.23
N VAL A 56 -6.40 5.27 0.14
CA VAL A 56 -6.93 4.64 -1.08
C VAL A 56 -7.36 5.68 -2.12
N LEU A 57 -7.99 6.77 -1.68
CA LEU A 57 -8.62 7.72 -2.59
C LEU A 57 -7.89 9.06 -2.64
N ILE A 58 -7.70 9.70 -1.47
CA ILE A 58 -7.16 11.06 -1.43
C ILE A 58 -5.69 11.07 -1.87
N TYR A 59 -4.90 10.12 -1.37
CA TYR A 59 -3.49 9.98 -1.73
C TYR A 59 -3.32 9.70 -3.21
N ASP A 60 -4.14 8.80 -3.77
CA ASP A 60 -4.11 8.44 -5.19
C ASP A 60 -4.41 9.65 -6.08
N MET A 61 -5.48 10.40 -5.78
CA MET A 61 -5.82 11.63 -6.51
C MET A 61 -4.76 12.73 -6.36
N ALA A 62 -4.16 12.86 -5.19
CA ALA A 62 -3.09 13.83 -4.94
C ALA A 62 -1.81 13.47 -5.71
N LEU A 63 -1.43 12.19 -5.70
CA LEU A 63 -0.26 11.69 -6.42
C LEU A 63 -0.44 11.87 -7.93
N LEU A 64 -1.56 11.41 -8.49
CA LEU A 64 -1.87 11.58 -9.90
C LEU A 64 -2.00 13.05 -10.28
N GLY A 65 -2.67 13.86 -9.46
CA GLY A 65 -2.76 15.30 -9.67
C GLY A 65 -1.38 15.99 -9.70
N GLY A 66 -0.47 15.57 -8.80
CA GLY A 66 0.91 16.05 -8.78
C GLY A 66 1.71 15.61 -10.02
N LEU A 67 1.56 14.35 -10.44
CA LEU A 67 2.20 13.83 -11.67
C LEU A 67 1.70 14.56 -12.92
N VAL A 68 0.39 14.83 -13.00
CA VAL A 68 -0.22 15.61 -14.09
C VAL A 68 0.27 17.06 -14.07
N ALA A 69 0.32 17.68 -12.89
CA ALA A 69 0.84 19.05 -12.73
C ALA A 69 2.33 19.15 -13.10
N ALA A 70 3.11 18.09 -12.87
CA ALA A 70 4.49 18.01 -13.31
C ALA A 70 4.63 17.92 -14.85
N GLN A 71 3.55 17.68 -15.60
CA GLN A 71 3.54 17.63 -17.08
C GLN A 71 4.65 16.75 -17.70
N GLY A 72 5.04 15.68 -17.01
CA GLY A 72 6.13 14.79 -17.46
C GLY A 72 7.55 15.33 -17.24
N HIS A 73 7.72 16.44 -16.51
CA HIS A 73 9.04 16.85 -16.03
C HIS A 73 9.59 15.79 -15.08
N ALA A 74 10.91 15.57 -15.15
CA ALA A 74 11.58 14.64 -14.26
C ALA A 74 11.36 15.06 -12.81
N LEU A 75 10.67 14.20 -12.05
CA LEU A 75 10.62 14.33 -10.60
C LEU A 75 12.05 14.23 -10.05
N PRO A 76 12.34 14.88 -8.90
CA PRO A 76 13.57 14.64 -8.16
C PRO A 76 13.81 13.14 -7.99
N ALA A 77 15.07 12.72 -8.18
CA ALA A 77 15.42 11.30 -8.12
C ALA A 77 14.95 10.67 -6.81
N GLY A 78 14.21 9.56 -6.90
CA GLY A 78 13.68 8.84 -5.74
C GLY A 78 12.46 9.45 -5.05
N LEU A 79 11.98 10.64 -5.47
CA LEU A 79 10.77 11.23 -4.88
C LEU A 79 9.53 10.39 -5.18
N LEU A 80 9.37 9.95 -6.44
CA LEU A 80 8.28 9.07 -6.84
C LEU A 80 8.30 7.77 -6.01
N ASP A 81 9.48 7.16 -5.89
CA ASP A 81 9.66 5.92 -5.14
C ASP A 81 9.31 6.12 -3.66
N ALA A 82 9.74 7.22 -3.04
CA ALA A 82 9.39 7.53 -1.66
C ALA A 82 7.88 7.75 -1.48
N LEU A 83 7.21 8.44 -2.41
CA LEU A 83 5.76 8.64 -2.37
C LEU A 83 5.01 7.30 -2.53
N LEU A 84 5.43 6.46 -3.47
CA LEU A 84 4.82 5.13 -3.66
C LEU A 84 4.98 4.23 -2.42
N LEU A 85 6.13 4.26 -1.74
CA LEU A 85 6.34 3.50 -0.50
C LEU A 85 5.60 4.11 0.71
N ALA A 86 5.31 5.41 0.68
CA ALA A 86 4.53 6.09 1.71
C ALA A 86 3.05 5.70 1.70
N ASN A 87 2.56 5.02 0.64
CA ASN A 87 1.20 4.49 0.57
C ASN A 87 1.21 2.95 0.42
N PRO A 88 0.73 2.19 1.42
CA PRO A 88 0.71 0.73 1.33
C PRO A 88 -0.18 0.22 0.17
N THR A 89 -1.21 0.98 -0.21
CA THR A 89 -2.10 0.63 -1.33
C THR A 89 -1.38 0.70 -2.66
N ASP A 90 -0.53 1.72 -2.85
CA ASP A 90 0.26 1.89 -4.08
C ASP A 90 1.36 0.84 -4.16
N ALA A 91 2.01 0.52 -3.04
CA ALA A 91 2.97 -0.57 -2.99
C ALA A 91 2.33 -1.93 -3.38
N TYR A 92 1.13 -2.22 -2.87
CA TYR A 92 0.35 -3.41 -3.26
C TYR A 92 -0.05 -3.39 -4.75
N ARG A 93 -0.54 -2.26 -5.25
CA ARG A 93 -0.93 -2.12 -6.67
C ARG A 93 0.27 -2.29 -7.58
N LEU A 94 1.41 -1.69 -7.24
CA LEU A 94 2.63 -1.83 -8.03
C LEU A 94 3.14 -3.28 -7.97
N LEU A 95 3.07 -3.95 -6.84
CA LEU A 95 3.48 -5.34 -6.71
C LEU A 95 2.65 -6.29 -7.61
N ASN A 96 1.33 -6.06 -7.71
CA ASN A 96 0.41 -6.96 -8.39
C ASN A 96 0.08 -6.58 -9.83
N LEU A 97 0.08 -5.29 -10.13
CA LEU A 97 -0.47 -4.72 -11.36
C LEU A 97 0.58 -3.96 -12.16
N SER A 98 1.87 -4.01 -11.83
CA SER A 98 2.92 -3.37 -12.66
C SER A 98 3.37 -4.23 -13.83
N SER A 99 3.19 -5.56 -13.75
CA SER A 99 3.78 -6.51 -14.70
C SER A 99 2.75 -7.16 -15.62
N GLY A 100 3.22 -7.57 -16.80
CA GLY A 100 2.41 -8.30 -17.79
C GLY A 100 1.19 -7.51 -18.31
N ALA A 101 0.19 -8.24 -18.82
CA ALA A 101 -1.02 -7.67 -19.39
C ALA A 101 -1.87 -6.88 -18.37
N ALA A 102 -1.73 -7.18 -17.07
CA ALA A 102 -2.42 -6.46 -16.00
C ALA A 102 -1.97 -5.00 -15.90
N GLY A 103 -0.67 -4.72 -16.11
CA GLY A 103 -0.14 -3.36 -16.03
C GLY A 103 -0.55 -2.44 -17.16
N SER A 104 -0.73 -2.99 -18.37
CA SER A 104 -1.29 -2.22 -19.49
C SER A 104 -2.76 -1.85 -19.28
N LEU A 105 -3.51 -2.66 -18.54
CA LEU A 105 -4.94 -2.44 -18.31
C LEU A 105 -5.21 -1.53 -17.10
N SER A 106 -4.32 -1.58 -16.09
CA SER A 106 -4.51 -0.88 -14.82
C SER A 106 -3.95 0.54 -14.79
N GLY A 107 -3.29 1.00 -15.86
CA GLY A 107 -2.62 2.31 -15.92
C GLY A 107 -1.30 2.38 -15.10
N MET A 108 -1.05 1.41 -14.23
CA MET A 108 0.18 1.28 -13.44
C MET A 108 1.43 1.01 -14.28
N GLY A 109 1.26 0.51 -15.51
CA GLY A 109 2.38 0.27 -16.42
C GLY A 109 3.23 1.51 -16.71
N GLY A 110 2.62 2.70 -16.78
CA GLY A 110 3.36 3.96 -16.97
C GLY A 110 4.19 4.34 -15.74
N ILE A 111 3.61 4.19 -14.54
CA ILE A 111 4.30 4.50 -13.27
C ILE A 111 5.46 3.51 -13.04
N ALA A 112 5.27 2.24 -13.41
CA ALA A 112 6.28 1.20 -13.27
C ALA A 112 7.56 1.45 -14.09
N GLN A 113 7.50 2.24 -15.16
CA GLN A 113 8.69 2.62 -15.95
C GLN A 113 9.52 3.73 -15.29
N HIS A 114 8.94 4.49 -14.36
CA HIS A 114 9.58 5.64 -13.72
C HIS A 114 10.07 5.33 -12.30
N THR A 115 9.80 4.13 -11.79
CA THR A 115 10.19 3.69 -10.45
C THR A 115 11.35 2.69 -10.52
N THR A 116 12.24 2.76 -9.54
CA THR A 116 13.34 1.79 -9.39
C THR A 116 13.04 0.70 -8.35
N LEU A 117 11.80 0.68 -7.84
CA LEU A 117 11.38 -0.22 -6.78
C LEU A 117 11.23 -1.66 -7.27
N GLY A 118 12.05 -2.55 -6.72
CA GLY A 118 11.91 -4.00 -6.89
C GLY A 118 10.88 -4.63 -5.94
N VAL A 119 10.47 -5.86 -6.26
CA VAL A 119 9.58 -6.68 -5.42
C VAL A 119 9.99 -6.73 -3.94
N PRO A 120 11.28 -6.92 -3.57
CA PRO A 120 11.68 -6.96 -2.16
C PRO A 120 11.42 -5.64 -1.41
N ALA A 121 11.58 -4.50 -2.09
CA ALA A 121 11.35 -3.19 -1.49
C ALA A 121 9.85 -2.98 -1.19
N LEU A 122 8.98 -3.39 -2.12
CA LEU A 122 7.53 -3.28 -1.97
C LEU A 122 7.00 -4.18 -0.86
N VAL A 123 7.46 -5.44 -0.81
CA VAL A 123 7.12 -6.37 0.28
C VAL A 123 7.66 -5.85 1.62
N GLY A 124 8.90 -5.35 1.65
CA GLY A 124 9.51 -4.76 2.84
C GLY A 124 8.70 -3.57 3.36
N ALA A 125 8.25 -2.66 2.49
CA ALA A 125 7.42 -1.53 2.87
C ALA A 125 6.07 -1.95 3.43
N LEU A 126 5.40 -2.94 2.83
CA LEU A 126 4.15 -3.50 3.36
C LEU A 126 4.34 -4.13 4.75
N LEU A 127 5.46 -4.84 4.97
CA LEU A 127 5.81 -5.38 6.28
C LEU A 127 6.07 -4.28 7.30
N VAL A 128 6.78 -3.22 6.93
CA VAL A 128 7.01 -2.05 7.79
C VAL A 128 5.67 -1.39 8.15
N TRP A 129 4.79 -1.19 7.18
CA TRP A 129 3.45 -0.62 7.39
C TRP A 129 2.55 -1.50 8.26
N MET A 130 2.78 -2.81 8.31
CA MET A 130 2.10 -3.71 9.24
C MET A 130 2.71 -3.60 10.64
N VAL A 131 4.02 -3.75 10.75
CA VAL A 131 4.71 -3.88 12.04
C VAL A 131 4.74 -2.55 12.80
N ALA A 132 4.97 -1.42 12.12
CA ALA A 132 5.07 -0.12 12.75
C ALA A 132 3.83 0.26 13.60
N PRO A 133 2.59 0.22 13.07
CA PRO A 133 1.41 0.53 13.88
C PRO A 133 1.14 -0.48 15.00
N LEU A 134 1.50 -1.76 14.82
CA LEU A 134 1.41 -2.76 15.91
C LEU A 134 2.37 -2.45 17.06
N VAL A 135 3.62 -2.13 16.74
CA VAL A 135 4.64 -1.75 17.73
C VAL A 135 4.24 -0.47 18.43
N VAL A 136 3.79 0.55 17.71
CA VAL A 136 3.31 1.80 18.32
C VAL A 136 2.10 1.54 19.21
N GLY A 137 1.14 0.71 18.77
CA GLY A 137 -0.07 0.39 19.54
C GLY A 137 0.26 -0.31 20.86
N THR A 138 1.15 -1.31 20.82
CA THR A 138 1.61 -2.04 22.01
C THR A 138 2.37 -1.14 22.98
N LEU A 139 3.24 -0.24 22.48
CA LEU A 139 3.95 0.73 23.31
C LEU A 139 2.99 1.72 23.99
N VAL A 140 1.99 2.22 23.27
CA VAL A 140 0.96 3.12 23.82
C VAL A 140 0.15 2.44 24.93
N PHE A 141 -0.26 1.18 24.72
CA PHE A 141 -0.96 0.41 25.75
C PHE A 141 -0.10 0.18 26.99
N SER A 142 1.15 -0.26 26.82
CA SER A 142 2.06 -0.51 27.95
C SER A 142 2.33 0.71 28.82
N ARG A 143 2.27 1.93 28.26
CA ARG A 143 2.41 3.19 28.99
C ARG A 143 1.17 3.62 29.75
N ARG A 144 -0.01 3.08 29.44
CA ARG A 144 -1.27 3.37 30.14
C ARG A 144 -1.51 2.46 31.34
N GLU A 145 -0.85 1.30 31.37
CA GLU A 145 -0.97 0.30 32.44
C GLU A 145 0.06 0.49 33.57
N LEU A 146 0.97 1.47 33.45
CA LEU A 146 1.93 1.91 34.46
C LEU A 146 1.50 3.25 35.08
#